data_AF-A0A975HB56-F1
#
_entry.id   AF-A0A975HB56-F1
#
_cell.length_a   1.000
_cell.length_b   1.000
_cell.length_c   1.000
_cell.angle_alpha   90.00
_cell.angle_beta   90.00
_cell.angle_gamma   90.00
#
_symmetry.space_group_name_H-M   'P 1'
#
loop_
_entity.id
_entity.type
_entity.pdbx_description
1 polymer ?
#
loop_
_entity_poly.entity_id
_entity_poly.type
_entity_poly.pdbx_seq_one_letter_code
_entity_poly.pdbx_strand_id
1 'polypeptide(L)'
;MDLGNVYFVIGTSYAGKSTIVKNLAKKHNGIALEENYHDAKLPELDSREFPGLTYTRDLQDWHEFIRRTPDEYVTLLESTKKECEIVELQIIEELLEKPEAQGKKIFVDTNICIETLHRISDPKHVLVMLSDPAISIHRFFDRPDPEKQFLYQLMLEEPDPQAALDNYREILTRVCSKECYDELLHSGFEVIFRDEKRSQEETVLLAEKILGI
;
A
#
# COMPACT_ATOMS: atom_id res chain seq x y z
N MET A 1 -3.07 -16.69 15.85
CA MET A 1 -3.76 -15.39 15.76
C MET A 1 -5.16 -15.60 15.18
N ASP A 2 -6.20 -15.12 15.87
CA ASP A 2 -7.57 -15.09 15.33
C ASP A 2 -7.76 -13.77 14.58
N LEU A 3 -8.04 -13.85 13.28
CA LEU A 3 -8.21 -12.69 12.39
C LEU A 3 -9.68 -12.47 11.98
N GLY A 4 -10.64 -13.09 12.69
CA GLY A 4 -12.07 -13.03 12.36
C GLY A 4 -12.70 -11.62 12.42
N ASN A 5 -11.99 -10.62 12.96
CA ASN A 5 -12.40 -9.23 12.99
C ASN A 5 -11.50 -8.30 12.17
N VAL A 6 -10.53 -8.84 11.42
CA VAL A 6 -9.58 -8.08 10.60
C VAL A 6 -9.99 -8.15 9.13
N TYR A 7 -10.10 -6.99 8.50
CA TYR A 7 -10.51 -6.82 7.10
C TYR A 7 -9.39 -6.13 6.34
N PHE A 8 -8.86 -6.81 5.33
CA PHE A 8 -7.71 -6.39 4.55
C PHE A 8 -8.16 -5.73 3.26
N VAL A 9 -7.56 -4.60 2.94
CA VAL A 9 -7.75 -3.88 1.69
C VAL A 9 -6.39 -3.81 0.99
N ILE A 10 -6.30 -4.49 -0.16
CA ILE A 10 -5.13 -4.47 -1.03
C ILE A 10 -5.49 -3.84 -2.38
N GLY A 11 -4.49 -3.56 -3.21
CA GLY A 11 -4.74 -3.09 -4.57
C GLY A 11 -3.82 -1.97 -5.05
N THR A 12 -4.14 -1.42 -6.22
CA THR A 12 -3.25 -0.47 -6.90
C THR A 12 -3.24 0.91 -6.24
N SER A 13 -2.18 1.68 -6.49
CA SER A 13 -2.16 3.13 -6.24
C SER A 13 -3.34 3.79 -6.96
N TYR A 14 -3.93 4.84 -6.38
CA TYR A 14 -5.12 5.57 -6.89
C TYR A 14 -6.46 4.82 -6.82
N ALA A 15 -6.49 3.57 -6.33
CA ALA A 15 -7.76 2.85 -6.19
C ALA A 15 -8.64 3.37 -5.03
N GLY A 16 -8.07 4.06 -4.06
CA GLY A 16 -8.79 4.64 -2.92
C GLY A 16 -8.77 3.79 -1.64
N LYS A 17 -7.75 2.93 -1.47
CA LYS A 17 -7.59 2.02 -0.32
C LYS A 17 -7.64 2.74 1.03
N SER A 18 -6.79 3.74 1.23
CA SER A 18 -6.73 4.45 2.52
C SER A 18 -8.03 5.18 2.81
N THR A 19 -8.73 5.65 1.79
CA THR A 19 -10.06 6.27 1.94
C THR A 19 -11.11 5.24 2.37
N ILE A 20 -11.13 4.04 1.78
CA ILE A 20 -12.11 3.01 2.16
C ILE A 20 -11.87 2.51 3.58
N VAL A 21 -10.60 2.30 3.96
CA VAL A 21 -10.19 1.85 5.31
C VAL A 21 -10.62 2.86 6.38
N LYS A 22 -10.33 4.15 6.17
CA LYS A 22 -10.76 5.24 7.06
C LYS A 22 -12.28 5.28 7.23
N ASN A 23 -13.00 5.21 6.12
CA ASN A 23 -14.46 5.36 6.13
C ASN A 23 -15.15 4.14 6.77
N LEU A 24 -14.68 2.92 6.51
CA LEU A 24 -15.18 1.71 7.16
C LEU A 24 -14.91 1.74 8.67
N ALA A 25 -13.68 2.06 9.09
CA ALA A 25 -13.35 2.19 10.50
C ALA A 25 -14.24 3.23 11.20
N LYS A 26 -14.42 4.41 10.59
CA LYS A 26 -15.31 5.45 11.11
C LYS A 26 -16.76 4.97 11.21
N LYS A 27 -17.30 4.32 10.18
CA LYS A 27 -18.70 3.88 10.13
C LYS A 27 -19.02 2.78 11.14
N HIS A 28 -18.10 1.83 11.33
CA HIS A 28 -18.29 0.70 12.24
C HIS A 28 -17.70 0.92 13.63
N ASN A 29 -17.26 2.14 13.97
CA ASN A 29 -16.55 2.43 15.22
C ASN A 29 -15.36 1.45 15.42
N GLY A 30 -14.68 1.12 14.33
CA GLY A 30 -13.55 0.20 14.26
C GLY A 30 -12.19 0.91 14.35
N ILE A 31 -11.14 0.16 14.07
CA ILE A 31 -9.75 0.63 14.05
C ILE A 31 -9.26 0.64 12.61
N ALA A 32 -8.56 1.71 12.21
CA ALA A 32 -7.90 1.80 10.92
C ALA A 32 -6.38 1.62 11.10
N LEU A 33 -5.80 0.68 10.36
CA LEU A 33 -4.38 0.62 10.06
C LEU A 33 -4.22 1.16 8.64
N GLU A 34 -3.75 2.40 8.52
CA GLU A 34 -3.64 3.13 7.25
C GLU A 34 -2.35 2.78 6.49
N GLU A 35 -2.19 3.31 5.28
CA GLU A 35 -0.97 3.14 4.47
C GLU A 35 0.30 3.40 5.32
N ASN A 36 1.29 2.51 5.18
CA ASN A 36 2.58 2.56 5.89
C ASN A 36 2.47 2.55 7.43
N TYR A 37 1.45 1.92 8.02
CA TYR A 37 1.35 1.80 9.48
C TYR A 37 2.55 1.07 10.15
N HIS A 38 3.34 0.32 9.36
CA HIS A 38 4.60 -0.26 9.79
C HIS A 38 5.67 0.78 10.17
N ASP A 39 5.55 2.03 9.71
CA ASP A 39 6.46 3.13 10.05
C ASP A 39 6.51 3.41 11.56
N ALA A 40 5.47 3.02 12.30
CA ALA A 40 5.46 3.10 13.76
C ALA A 40 6.58 2.28 14.42
N LYS A 41 7.07 1.22 13.75
CA LYS A 41 8.16 0.36 14.22
C LYS A 41 9.52 0.75 13.63
N LEU A 42 9.55 1.56 12.57
CA LEU A 42 10.76 1.91 11.81
C LEU A 42 11.95 2.42 12.69
N PRO A 43 11.74 3.22 13.75
CA PRO A 43 12.85 3.64 14.62
C PRO A 43 13.55 2.49 15.36
N GLU A 44 12.88 1.36 15.55
CA GLU A 44 13.35 0.22 16.35
C GLU A 44 13.95 -0.91 15.51
N LEU A 45 13.76 -0.88 14.18
CA LEU A 45 14.21 -1.95 13.27
C LEU A 45 15.74 -1.96 13.10
N ASP A 46 16.36 -3.15 13.17
CA ASP A 46 17.77 -3.37 12.82
C ASP A 46 17.92 -3.38 11.29
N SER A 47 18.76 -2.50 10.74
CA SER A 47 18.99 -2.41 9.29
C SER A 47 19.71 -3.61 8.68
N ARG A 48 20.28 -4.49 9.51
CA ARG A 48 20.82 -5.78 9.06
C ARG A 48 19.73 -6.82 8.86
N GLU A 49 18.61 -6.70 9.56
CA GLU A 49 17.47 -7.62 9.47
C GLU A 49 16.40 -7.10 8.50
N PHE A 50 16.17 -5.78 8.47
CA PHE A 50 15.16 -5.12 7.63
C PHE A 50 15.78 -4.03 6.72
N PRO A 51 16.76 -4.38 5.86
CA PRO A 51 17.50 -3.41 5.05
C PRO A 51 16.63 -2.61 4.07
N GLY A 52 15.54 -3.20 3.56
CA GLY A 52 14.61 -2.54 2.65
C GLY A 52 13.75 -1.50 3.33
N LEU A 53 13.19 -1.81 4.51
CA LEU A 53 12.40 -0.89 5.32
C LEU A 53 13.26 0.24 5.91
N THR A 54 14.47 -0.07 6.36
CA THR A 54 15.36 0.94 6.94
C THR A 54 16.13 1.75 5.90
N TYR A 55 15.99 1.42 4.61
CA TYR A 55 16.78 2.04 3.55
C TYR A 55 16.67 3.57 3.56
N THR A 56 15.45 4.12 3.52
CA THR A 56 15.22 5.57 3.48
C THR A 56 15.55 6.26 4.80
N ARG A 57 15.41 5.56 5.93
CA ARG A 57 15.81 6.04 7.26
C ARG A 57 17.32 6.30 7.34
N ASP A 58 18.11 5.39 6.76
CA ASP A 58 19.57 5.41 6.85
C ASP A 58 20.21 6.10 5.62
N LEU A 59 19.40 6.49 4.64
CA LEU A 59 19.83 7.14 3.40
C LEU A 59 20.47 8.52 3.68
N GLN A 60 21.69 8.71 3.19
CA GLN A 60 22.42 9.97 3.35
C GLN A 60 22.14 10.96 2.22
N ASP A 61 21.91 10.44 1.01
CA ASP A 61 21.67 11.25 -0.19
C ASP A 61 20.45 10.70 -0.96
N TRP A 62 19.39 11.50 -1.00
CA TRP A 62 18.17 11.16 -1.74
C TRP A 62 18.37 11.12 -3.25
N HIS A 63 19.43 11.73 -3.78
CA HIS A 63 19.78 11.58 -5.19
C HIS A 63 20.14 10.12 -5.53
N GLU A 64 20.69 9.35 -4.59
CA GLU A 64 20.93 7.91 -4.78
C GLU A 64 19.61 7.14 -4.97
N PHE A 65 18.52 7.60 -4.36
CA PHE A 65 17.21 6.99 -4.54
C PHE A 65 16.66 7.20 -5.95
N ILE A 66 16.61 8.45 -6.42
CA ILE A 66 16.02 8.78 -7.72
C ILE A 66 16.88 8.36 -8.92
N ARG A 67 18.20 8.17 -8.73
CA ARG A 67 19.13 7.72 -9.78
C ARG A 67 19.16 6.21 -9.99
N ARG A 68 18.45 5.43 -9.16
CA ARG A 68 18.35 3.97 -9.37
C ARG A 68 17.84 3.66 -10.75
N THR A 69 18.41 2.61 -11.33
CA THR A 69 17.81 2.00 -12.51
C THR A 69 16.45 1.38 -12.16
N PRO A 70 15.59 1.19 -13.15
CA PRO A 70 14.29 0.56 -12.91
C PRO A 70 14.37 -0.84 -12.30
N ASP A 71 15.40 -1.63 -12.64
CA ASP A 71 15.61 -2.96 -12.06
C ASP A 71 16.04 -2.92 -10.59
N GLU A 72 16.93 -1.99 -10.22
CA GLU A 72 17.34 -1.79 -8.84
C GLU A 72 16.17 -1.33 -7.98
N TYR A 73 15.34 -0.43 -8.51
CA TYR A 73 14.15 0.05 -7.81
C TYR A 73 13.14 -1.07 -7.57
N VAL A 74 12.81 -1.85 -8.60
CA VAL A 74 11.87 -2.97 -8.48
C VAL A 74 12.41 -4.01 -7.49
N THR A 75 13.71 -4.32 -7.55
CA THR A 75 14.33 -5.26 -6.61
C THR A 75 14.22 -4.77 -5.17
N LEU A 76 14.52 -3.49 -4.93
CA LEU A 76 14.37 -2.87 -3.62
C LEU A 76 12.91 -2.95 -3.14
N LEU A 77 11.96 -2.56 -3.99
CA LEU A 77 10.54 -2.57 -3.67
C LEU A 77 10.06 -3.98 -3.27
N GLU A 78 10.43 -5.00 -4.04
CA GLU A 78 10.04 -6.38 -3.76
C GLU A 78 10.69 -6.94 -2.48
N SER A 79 11.93 -6.55 -2.16
CA SER A 79 12.53 -6.87 -0.85
C SER A 79 11.80 -6.15 0.29
N THR A 80 11.53 -4.86 0.14
CA THR A 80 10.86 -4.06 1.16
C THR A 80 9.44 -4.57 1.42
N LYS A 81 8.69 -4.98 0.40
CA LYS A 81 7.34 -5.56 0.59
C LYS A 81 7.34 -6.79 1.50
N LYS A 82 8.33 -7.68 1.34
CA LYS A 82 8.45 -8.88 2.19
C LYS A 82 8.75 -8.52 3.64
N GLU A 83 9.58 -7.50 3.84
CA GLU A 83 9.89 -6.97 5.17
C GLU A 83 8.68 -6.26 5.79
N CYS A 84 7.95 -5.45 5.01
CA CYS A 84 6.69 -4.82 5.41
C CYS A 84 5.71 -5.87 5.91
N GLU A 85 5.49 -6.95 5.16
CA GLU A 85 4.57 -8.03 5.55
C GLU A 85 4.89 -8.60 6.94
N ILE A 86 6.17 -8.81 7.26
CA ILE A 86 6.59 -9.31 8.57
C ILE A 86 6.18 -8.33 9.68
N VAL A 87 6.53 -7.05 9.53
CA VAL A 87 6.28 -6.02 10.54
C VAL A 87 4.77 -5.72 10.66
N GLU A 88 4.07 -5.72 9.53
CA GLU A 88 2.63 -5.49 9.44
C GLU A 88 1.83 -6.57 10.18
N LEU A 89 2.22 -7.84 10.03
CA LEU A 89 1.60 -8.96 10.76
C LEU A 89 1.90 -8.89 12.27
N GLN A 90 3.12 -8.52 12.66
CA GLN A 90 3.48 -8.33 14.07
C GLN A 90 2.62 -7.23 14.72
N ILE A 91 2.44 -6.09 14.03
CA ILE A 91 1.61 -4.99 14.54
C ILE A 91 0.15 -5.42 14.68
N ILE A 92 -0.39 -6.19 13.74
CA ILE A 92 -1.75 -6.72 13.83
C ILE A 92 -1.88 -7.67 15.02
N GLU A 93 -0.93 -8.59 15.20
CA GLU A 93 -0.91 -9.52 16.33
C GLU A 93 -0.86 -8.77 17.67
N GLU A 94 0.08 -7.83 17.83
CA GLU A 94 0.18 -6.98 19.02
C GLU A 94 -1.10 -6.17 19.26
N LEU A 95 -1.74 -5.65 18.20
CA LEU A 95 -2.98 -4.89 18.31
C LEU A 95 -4.13 -5.75 18.85
N LEU A 96 -4.26 -6.98 18.36
CA LEU A 96 -5.33 -7.90 18.76
C LEU A 96 -5.25 -8.31 20.22
N GLU A 97 -4.06 -8.28 20.82
CA GLU A 97 -3.86 -8.53 22.25
C GLU A 97 -4.34 -7.36 23.14
N LYS A 98 -4.50 -6.16 22.57
CA LYS A 98 -4.85 -4.96 23.34
C LYS A 98 -6.34 -4.91 23.70
N PRO A 99 -6.69 -4.49 24.94
CA PRO A 99 -8.08 -4.37 25.37
C PRO A 99 -8.94 -3.47 24.44
N GLU A 100 -8.36 -2.40 23.89
CA GLU A 100 -9.05 -1.49 22.98
C GLU A 100 -9.45 -2.11 21.63
N ALA A 101 -8.81 -3.22 21.22
CA ALA A 101 -9.15 -3.94 20.00
C ALA A 101 -10.26 -4.98 20.20
N GLN A 102 -10.58 -5.33 21.45
CA GLN A 102 -11.58 -6.36 21.75
C GLN A 102 -12.96 -5.95 21.23
N GLY A 103 -13.55 -6.79 20.39
CA GLY A 103 -14.86 -6.56 19.78
C GLY A 103 -14.89 -5.47 18.69
N LYS A 104 -13.74 -4.89 18.34
CA LYS A 104 -13.61 -3.92 17.24
C LYS A 104 -13.35 -4.62 15.92
N LYS A 105 -13.95 -4.12 14.84
CA LYS A 105 -13.51 -4.45 13.48
C LYS A 105 -12.24 -3.66 13.18
N ILE A 106 -11.24 -4.30 12.61
CA ILE A 106 -9.95 -3.70 12.23
C ILE A 106 -9.90 -3.69 10.70
N PHE A 107 -9.66 -2.52 10.11
CA PHE A 107 -9.55 -2.35 8.67
C PHE A 107 -8.11 -1.97 8.33
N VAL A 108 -7.50 -2.69 7.40
CA VAL A 108 -6.06 -2.62 7.13
C VAL A 108 -5.82 -2.25 5.67
N ASP A 109 -5.12 -1.14 5.43
CA ASP A 109 -4.53 -0.80 4.13
C ASP A 109 -3.12 -1.42 4.10
N THR A 110 -2.93 -2.45 3.27
CA THR A 110 -1.73 -3.28 3.34
C THR A 110 -1.23 -3.72 1.96
N ASN A 111 0.03 -4.11 1.90
CA ASN A 111 0.64 -4.81 0.77
C ASN A 111 1.04 -6.26 1.10
N ILE A 112 0.50 -6.86 2.19
CA ILE A 112 0.66 -8.30 2.48
C ILE A 112 0.29 -9.10 1.23
N CYS A 113 1.14 -10.06 0.87
CA CYS A 113 0.99 -10.79 -0.38
C CYS A 113 -0.27 -11.66 -0.42
N ILE A 114 -0.78 -11.86 -1.64
CA ILE A 114 -2.01 -12.63 -1.90
C ILE A 114 -1.93 -14.04 -1.31
N GLU A 115 -0.79 -14.71 -1.45
CA GLU A 115 -0.57 -16.05 -0.89
C GLU A 115 -0.74 -16.06 0.64
N THR A 116 -0.17 -15.09 1.33
CA THR A 116 -0.33 -14.96 2.78
C THR A 116 -1.78 -14.70 3.15
N LEU A 117 -2.47 -13.79 2.47
CA LEU A 117 -3.88 -13.48 2.75
C LEU A 117 -4.80 -14.70 2.58
N HIS A 118 -4.57 -15.54 1.57
CA HIS A 118 -5.31 -16.81 1.40
C HIS A 118 -5.10 -17.79 2.55
N ARG A 119 -3.93 -17.77 3.19
CA ARG A 119 -3.60 -18.66 4.31
C ARG A 119 -4.19 -18.18 5.63
N ILE A 120 -4.26 -16.86 5.83
CA ILE A 120 -4.55 -16.28 7.15
C ILE A 120 -5.95 -15.67 7.29
N SER A 121 -6.64 -15.39 6.18
CA SER A 121 -7.90 -14.66 6.20
C SER A 121 -9.03 -15.40 5.48
N ASP A 122 -10.28 -15.12 5.88
CA ASP A 122 -11.44 -15.53 5.10
C ASP A 122 -11.47 -14.74 3.78
N PRO A 123 -11.78 -15.34 2.62
CA PRO A 123 -11.91 -14.60 1.36
C PRO A 123 -12.86 -13.40 1.42
N LYS A 124 -13.90 -13.44 2.29
CA LYS A 124 -14.81 -12.31 2.52
C LYS A 124 -14.20 -11.21 3.39
N HIS A 125 -13.04 -11.40 3.98
CA HIS A 125 -12.34 -10.38 4.75
C HIS A 125 -11.23 -9.70 3.94
N VAL A 126 -11.11 -10.00 2.66
CA VAL A 126 -10.13 -9.38 1.77
C VAL A 126 -10.84 -8.70 0.62
N LEU A 127 -10.53 -7.42 0.42
CA LEU A 127 -11.04 -6.60 -0.67
C LEU A 127 -9.86 -6.12 -1.53
N VAL A 128 -9.97 -6.32 -2.84
CA VAL A 128 -9.02 -5.78 -3.81
C VAL A 128 -9.62 -4.52 -4.44
N MET A 129 -8.86 -3.42 -4.46
CA MET A 129 -9.26 -2.20 -5.15
C MET A 129 -8.32 -1.90 -6.33
N LEU A 130 -8.89 -1.75 -7.52
CA LEU A 130 -8.11 -1.51 -8.74
C LEU A 130 -8.47 -0.17 -9.38
N SER A 131 -7.47 0.52 -9.89
CA SER A 131 -7.61 1.70 -10.76
C SER A 131 -6.80 1.51 -12.03
N ASP A 132 -7.11 2.28 -13.06
CA ASP A 132 -6.32 2.30 -14.29
C ASP A 132 -4.83 2.57 -13.99
N PRO A 133 -3.91 1.65 -14.33
CA PRO A 133 -2.47 1.82 -14.13
C PRO A 133 -1.91 3.11 -14.75
N ALA A 134 -2.49 3.56 -15.88
CA ALA A 134 -2.04 4.77 -16.58
C ALA A 134 -2.17 6.03 -15.70
N ILE A 135 -3.12 6.05 -14.76
CA ILE A 135 -3.27 7.16 -13.80
C ILE A 135 -2.00 7.29 -12.96
N SER A 136 -1.49 6.18 -12.42
CA SER A 136 -0.26 6.19 -11.62
C SER A 136 0.94 6.64 -12.45
N ILE A 137 1.10 6.08 -13.65
CA ILE A 137 2.27 6.35 -14.51
C ILE A 137 2.31 7.81 -14.99
N HIS A 138 1.15 8.44 -15.22
CA HIS A 138 1.08 9.76 -15.84
C HIS A 138 0.78 10.90 -14.88
N ARG A 139 0.17 10.61 -13.71
CA ARG A 139 -0.27 11.63 -12.75
C ARG A 139 0.40 11.50 -11.39
N PHE A 140 1.47 10.72 -11.27
CA PHE A 140 2.20 10.54 -10.00
C PHE A 140 2.62 11.89 -9.41
N PHE A 141 3.24 12.75 -10.21
CA PHE A 141 3.75 14.05 -9.80
C PHE A 141 2.71 15.18 -9.82
N ASP A 142 1.51 14.93 -10.33
CA ASP A 142 0.40 15.90 -10.27
C ASP A 142 -0.20 15.98 -8.85
N ARG A 143 0.13 15.02 -7.97
CA ARG A 143 -0.41 14.95 -6.62
C ARG A 143 0.27 15.96 -5.69
N PRO A 144 -0.49 16.71 -4.87
CA PRO A 144 0.07 17.68 -3.94
C PRO A 144 0.68 17.06 -2.68
N ASP A 145 0.81 15.72 -2.58
CA ASP A 145 1.37 15.12 -1.36
C ASP A 145 2.83 15.54 -1.18
N PRO A 146 3.25 15.93 0.04
CA PRO A 146 4.60 16.41 0.30
C PRO A 146 5.70 15.44 -0.16
N GLU A 147 5.53 14.14 0.06
CA GLU A 147 6.51 13.12 -0.32
C GLU A 147 6.71 13.01 -1.84
N LYS A 148 5.62 13.07 -2.61
CA LYS A 148 5.70 13.01 -4.08
C LYS A 148 6.27 14.29 -4.66
N GLN A 149 5.90 15.43 -4.08
CA GLN A 149 6.47 16.72 -4.47
C GLN A 149 7.95 16.81 -4.11
N PHE A 150 8.37 16.25 -2.98
CA PHE A 150 9.78 16.15 -2.61
C PHE A 150 10.59 15.38 -3.65
N LEU A 151 10.15 14.18 -4.04
CA LEU A 151 10.81 13.40 -5.10
C LEU A 151 10.84 14.17 -6.42
N TYR A 152 9.73 14.83 -6.78
CA TYR A 152 9.65 15.65 -7.98
C TYR A 152 10.69 16.78 -8.00
N GLN A 153 10.81 17.53 -6.89
CA GLN A 153 11.82 18.60 -6.78
C GLN A 153 13.24 18.05 -6.91
N LEU A 154 13.57 16.93 -6.27
CA LEU A 154 14.90 16.31 -6.40
C LEU A 154 15.24 15.94 -7.85
N MET A 155 14.29 15.44 -8.63
CA MET A 155 14.52 15.17 -10.05
C MET A 155 14.71 16.45 -10.86
N LEU A 156 14.05 17.56 -10.49
CA LEU A 156 14.26 18.86 -11.13
C LEU A 156 15.63 19.47 -10.83
N GLU A 157 16.29 19.04 -9.75
CA GLU A 157 17.65 19.45 -9.38
C GLU A 157 18.75 18.66 -10.10
N GLU A 158 18.41 17.54 -10.76
CA GLU A 158 19.38 16.74 -11.51
C GLU A 158 19.98 17.53 -12.70
N PRO A 159 21.21 17.21 -13.13
CA PRO A 159 21.82 17.85 -14.30
C PRO A 159 21.00 17.71 -15.59
N ASP A 160 20.25 16.62 -15.72
CA ASP A 160 19.25 16.38 -16.76
C ASP A 160 17.91 15.97 -16.13
N PRO A 161 17.04 16.93 -15.81
CA PRO A 161 15.75 16.66 -15.17
C PRO A 161 14.82 15.79 -16.01
N GLN A 162 14.88 15.91 -17.34
CA GLN A 162 14.02 15.15 -18.23
C GLN A 162 14.41 13.67 -18.18
N ALA A 163 15.71 13.37 -18.22
CA ALA A 163 16.20 12.00 -18.07
C ALA A 163 15.83 11.40 -16.71
N ALA A 164 15.89 12.17 -15.62
CA ALA A 164 15.49 11.70 -14.29
C ALA A 164 13.99 11.37 -14.22
N LEU A 165 13.14 12.24 -14.78
CA LEU A 165 11.69 12.02 -14.85
C LEU A 165 11.33 10.82 -15.74
N ASP A 166 12.01 10.65 -16.88
CA ASP A 166 11.78 9.51 -17.77
C ASP A 166 12.22 8.20 -17.12
N ASN A 167 13.34 8.19 -16.38
CA ASN A 167 13.78 7.06 -15.57
C ASN A 167 12.73 6.66 -14.52
N TYR A 168 12.20 7.64 -13.78
CA TYR A 168 11.16 7.36 -12.78
C TYR A 168 9.83 6.91 -13.40
N ARG A 169 9.49 7.40 -14.59
CA ARG A 169 8.31 6.94 -15.33
C ARG A 169 8.45 5.49 -15.79
N GLU A 170 9.64 5.07 -16.19
CA GLU A 170 9.95 3.67 -16.51
C GLU A 170 9.83 2.79 -15.25
N ILE A 171 10.32 3.26 -14.09
CA ILE A 171 10.09 2.60 -12.79
C ILE A 171 8.58 2.40 -12.56
N LEU A 172 7.78 3.46 -12.66
CA LEU A 172 6.33 3.38 -12.47
C LEU A 172 5.66 2.42 -13.48
N THR A 173 6.16 2.35 -14.71
CA THR A 173 5.64 1.43 -15.73
C THR A 173 5.87 -0.03 -15.34
N ARG A 174 7.02 -0.36 -14.72
CA ARG A 174 7.29 -1.71 -14.22
C ARG A 174 6.49 -2.05 -12.97
N VAL A 175 6.41 -1.12 -12.02
CA VAL A 175 5.64 -1.29 -10.77
C VAL A 175 4.14 -1.39 -11.03
N CYS A 176 3.63 -0.64 -12.00
CA CYS A 176 2.24 -0.67 -12.44
C CYS A 176 2.05 -1.51 -13.72
N SER A 177 2.93 -2.50 -13.93
CA SER A 177 2.87 -3.38 -15.08
C SER A 177 1.54 -4.14 -15.15
N LYS A 178 1.22 -4.63 -16.36
CA LYS A 178 0.03 -5.43 -16.57
C LYS A 178 0.09 -6.70 -15.73
N GLU A 179 1.26 -7.29 -15.59
CA GLU A 179 1.50 -8.50 -14.81
C GLU A 179 1.11 -8.29 -13.34
N CYS A 180 1.59 -7.21 -12.71
CA CYS A 180 1.23 -6.86 -11.33
C CYS A 180 -0.28 -6.54 -11.19
N TYR A 181 -0.87 -5.90 -12.19
CA TYR A 181 -2.31 -5.61 -12.20
C TYR A 181 -3.15 -6.89 -12.29
N ASP A 182 -2.81 -7.77 -13.23
CA ASP A 182 -3.51 -9.03 -13.49
C ASP A 182 -3.37 -9.99 -12.29
N GLU A 183 -2.24 -9.96 -11.58
CA GLU A 183 -2.05 -10.72 -10.33
C GLU A 183 -3.09 -10.33 -9.27
N LEU A 184 -3.33 -9.03 -9.06
CA LEU A 184 -4.37 -8.55 -8.14
C LEU A 184 -5.78 -8.85 -8.66
N LEU A 185 -6.02 -8.63 -9.95
CA LEU A 185 -7.32 -8.87 -10.59
C LEU A 185 -7.74 -10.34 -10.53
N HIS A 186 -6.77 -11.25 -10.64
CA HIS A 186 -6.98 -12.70 -10.63
C HIS A 186 -6.59 -13.35 -9.30
N SER A 187 -6.44 -12.54 -8.24
CA SER A 187 -6.08 -13.00 -6.89
C SER A 187 -7.08 -13.98 -6.28
N GLY A 188 -8.32 -14.03 -6.79
CA GLY A 188 -9.41 -14.85 -6.25
C GLY A 188 -10.21 -14.17 -5.14
N PHE A 189 -9.86 -12.94 -4.77
CA PHE A 189 -10.65 -12.08 -3.89
C PHE A 189 -11.62 -11.20 -4.67
N GLU A 190 -12.61 -10.64 -3.98
CA GLU A 190 -13.57 -9.71 -4.59
C GLU A 190 -12.92 -8.37 -4.93
N VAL A 191 -13.26 -7.83 -6.10
CA VAL A 191 -12.62 -6.65 -6.68
C VAL A 191 -13.59 -5.48 -6.80
N ILE A 192 -13.20 -4.32 -6.30
CA ILE A 192 -13.83 -3.04 -6.61
C ILE A 192 -12.94 -2.26 -7.58
N PHE A 193 -13.48 -1.95 -8.75
CA PHE A 193 -12.87 -1.00 -9.66
C PHE A 193 -13.18 0.44 -9.25
N ARG A 194 -12.16 1.29 -9.29
CA ARG A 194 -12.25 2.74 -9.13
C ARG A 194 -13.23 3.29 -10.16
N ASP A 195 -14.19 4.06 -9.67
CA ASP A 195 -15.26 4.65 -10.46
C ASP A 195 -15.45 6.11 -10.02
N GLU A 196 -15.01 7.05 -10.85
CA GLU A 196 -15.10 8.50 -10.55
C GLU A 196 -16.55 9.02 -10.49
N LYS A 197 -17.53 8.23 -10.94
CA LYS A 197 -18.95 8.57 -10.81
C LYS A 197 -19.55 8.09 -9.50
N ARG A 198 -18.86 7.21 -8.77
CA ARG A 198 -19.30 6.65 -7.49
C ARG A 198 -18.83 7.54 -6.35
N SER A 199 -19.76 7.92 -5.49
CA SER A 199 -19.44 8.62 -4.25
C SER A 199 -18.66 7.73 -3.28
N GLN A 200 -18.01 8.36 -2.30
CA GLN A 200 -17.33 7.60 -1.24
C GLN A 200 -18.32 6.74 -0.44
N GLU A 201 -19.54 7.24 -0.19
CA GLU A 201 -20.56 6.51 0.55
C GLU A 201 -21.06 5.27 -0.20
N GLU A 202 -21.31 5.39 -1.51
CA GLU A 202 -21.67 4.24 -2.34
C GLU A 202 -20.54 3.20 -2.41
N THR A 203 -19.28 3.66 -2.41
CA THR A 203 -18.12 2.75 -2.37
C THR A 203 -18.04 2.01 -1.04
N VAL A 204 -18.32 2.68 0.08
CA VAL A 204 -18.40 2.07 1.42
C VAL A 204 -19.51 1.02 1.46
N LEU A 205 -20.70 1.32 0.96
CA LEU A 205 -21.81 0.36 0.92
C LEU A 205 -21.48 -0.88 0.09
N LEU A 206 -20.77 -0.71 -1.03
CA LEU A 206 -20.31 -1.83 -1.84
C LEU A 206 -19.27 -2.68 -1.09
N ALA A 207 -18.31 -2.03 -0.43
CA ALA A 207 -17.30 -2.72 0.38
C ALA A 207 -17.94 -3.49 1.54
N GLU A 208 -18.88 -2.90 2.27
CA GLU A 208 -19.63 -3.59 3.34
C GLU A 208 -20.36 -4.82 2.84
N LYS A 209 -21.01 -4.72 1.67
CA LYS A 209 -21.70 -5.85 1.04
C LYS A 209 -20.75 -6.99 0.70
N ILE A 210 -19.58 -6.68 0.15
CA ILE A 210 -18.54 -7.67 -0.18
C ILE A 210 -17.98 -8.30 1.09
N LEU A 211 -17.69 -7.46 2.09
CA LEU A 211 -17.08 -7.88 3.35
C LEU A 211 -18.06 -8.55 4.33
N GLY A 212 -19.37 -8.47 4.07
CA GLY A 212 -20.42 -9.06 4.88
C GLY A 212 -20.64 -8.37 6.23
N ILE A 213 -20.44 -7.04 6.31
CA ILE A 213 -20.41 -6.27 7.57
C ILE A 213 -21.44 -5.15 7.69
#